data_AF-A0A969HHN5-F1
#
_entry.id   AF-A0A969HHN5-F1
#
_cell.length_a   1.000
_cell.length_b   1.000
_cell.length_c   1.000
_cell.angle_alpha   90.00
_cell.angle_beta   90.00
_cell.angle_gamma   90.00
#
_symmetry.space_group_name_H-M   'P 1'
#
loop_
_entity.id
_entity.type
_entity.pdbx_description
1 polymer ?
#
loop_
_entity_poly.entity_id
_entity_poly.type
_entity_poly.pdbx_seq_one_letter_code
_entity_poly.pdbx_strand_id
1 'polypeptide(L)'
;MITTIVSIAALFLALAGVVYAAGNIDAANKWAWGSNVGWINFNPTDGGVTVYNDHLEGYAWAENIGWIRLGTCTGGSPCTHVNTAATNYGVNNDGSGNLSGYAWGTNVGWINFNPTHSQVKIDPATGAFDGYAWAENVGWIHFSHSGTNAYGLLTTWRGSSGGAAHLPAPHLQEFYRRSGFGGRQHHYRLRRSPRHHP
;
A
#
# COMPACT_ATOMS: atom_id res chain seq x y z
N MET A 1 -34.85 -60.95 -8.86
CA MET A 1 -34.87 -59.48 -8.97
C MET A 1 -33.77 -58.94 -8.07
N ILE A 2 -32.64 -58.50 -8.64
CA ILE A 2 -31.55 -57.85 -7.90
C ILE A 2 -31.32 -56.53 -8.63
N THR A 3 -31.64 -55.43 -7.97
CA THR A 3 -31.49 -54.07 -8.52
C THR A 3 -30.20 -53.49 -7.93
N THR A 4 -29.13 -53.43 -8.70
CA THR A 4 -27.91 -52.70 -8.34
C THR A 4 -27.96 -51.32 -8.97
N ILE A 5 -28.15 -50.29 -8.15
CA ILE A 5 -28.00 -48.88 -8.55
C ILE A 5 -26.51 -48.56 -8.46
N VAL A 6 -25.88 -48.31 -9.61
CA VAL A 6 -24.53 -47.75 -9.68
C VAL A 6 -24.67 -46.23 -9.60
N SER A 7 -24.33 -45.65 -8.45
CA SER A 7 -24.22 -44.20 -8.28
C SER A 7 -22.92 -43.71 -8.92
N ILE A 8 -23.01 -42.95 -10.01
CA ILE A 8 -21.87 -42.22 -10.57
C ILE A 8 -21.77 -40.89 -9.80
N ALA A 9 -20.78 -40.78 -8.92
CA ALA A 9 -20.41 -39.51 -8.30
C ALA A 9 -19.65 -38.66 -9.33
N ALA A 10 -20.26 -37.55 -9.77
CA ALA A 10 -19.58 -36.55 -10.58
C ALA A 10 -18.58 -35.78 -9.70
N LEU A 11 -17.28 -35.97 -9.96
CA LEU A 11 -16.22 -35.19 -9.34
C LEU A 11 -16.17 -33.81 -10.01
N PHE A 12 -16.83 -32.82 -9.40
CA PHE A 12 -16.65 -31.42 -9.77
C PHE A 12 -15.25 -30.96 -9.33
N LEU A 13 -14.32 -30.88 -10.27
CA LEU A 13 -13.03 -30.22 -10.06
C LEU A 13 -13.28 -28.71 -10.06
N ALA A 14 -13.51 -28.12 -8.88
CA ALA A 14 -13.58 -26.67 -8.73
C ALA A 14 -12.20 -26.08 -9.01
N LEU A 15 -12.04 -25.45 -10.17
CA LEU A 15 -10.88 -24.63 -10.47
C LEU A 15 -10.97 -23.39 -9.56
N ALA A 16 -10.33 -23.45 -8.40
CA ALA A 16 -10.21 -22.31 -7.52
C ALA A 16 -9.28 -21.28 -8.17
N GLY A 17 -9.84 -20.32 -8.89
CA GLY A 17 -9.10 -19.14 -9.31
C GLY A 17 -8.61 -18.42 -8.05
N VAL A 18 -7.31 -18.15 -7.97
CA VAL A 18 -6.75 -17.32 -6.91
C VAL A 18 -7.24 -15.90 -7.18
N VAL A 19 -8.19 -15.42 -6.36
CA VAL A 19 -8.61 -14.02 -6.38
C VAL A 19 -7.57 -13.23 -5.59
N TYR A 20 -6.74 -12.48 -6.29
CA TYR A 20 -5.89 -11.48 -5.64
C TYR A 20 -6.78 -10.34 -5.15
N ALA A 21 -6.59 -9.91 -3.90
CA ALA A 21 -7.28 -8.73 -3.40
C ALA A 21 -6.93 -7.53 -4.28
N ALA A 22 -7.94 -6.78 -4.72
CA ALA A 22 -7.72 -5.58 -5.52
C ALA A 22 -6.78 -4.62 -4.77
N GLY A 23 -5.71 -4.20 -5.43
CA GLY A 23 -4.75 -3.25 -4.88
C GLY A 23 -5.40 -1.90 -4.55
N ASN A 24 -4.67 -1.06 -3.81
CA ASN A 24 -5.14 0.28 -3.44
C ASN A 24 -4.52 1.40 -4.30
N ILE A 25 -3.99 1.04 -5.46
CA ILE A 25 -3.49 1.97 -6.48
C ILE A 25 -4.64 2.42 -7.38
N ASP A 26 -4.69 3.71 -7.68
CA ASP A 26 -5.70 4.33 -8.53
C ASP A 26 -5.74 3.70 -9.93
N ALA A 27 -6.93 3.57 -10.51
CA ALA A 27 -7.08 2.87 -11.79
C ALA A 27 -6.52 3.67 -12.99
N ALA A 28 -6.43 5.00 -12.88
CA ALA A 28 -5.92 5.89 -13.91
C ALA A 28 -4.45 6.27 -13.66
N ASN A 29 -4.10 6.60 -12.43
CA ASN A 29 -2.76 7.02 -11.99
C ASN A 29 -2.02 5.82 -11.38
N LYS A 30 -1.56 4.93 -12.27
CA LYS A 30 -0.93 3.64 -11.92
C LYS A 30 0.45 3.42 -12.55
N TRP A 31 1.05 4.49 -13.06
CA TRP A 31 2.18 4.38 -13.98
C TRP A 31 3.46 4.94 -13.37
N ALA A 32 4.49 4.10 -13.33
CA ALA A 32 5.88 4.53 -13.23
C ALA A 32 6.57 4.32 -14.58
N TRP A 33 7.72 4.97 -14.78
CA TRP A 33 8.45 4.92 -16.05
C TRP A 33 9.94 4.79 -15.81
N GLY A 34 10.63 3.97 -16.61
CA GLY A 34 12.08 4.00 -16.70
C GLY A 34 12.53 3.91 -18.16
N SER A 35 13.61 4.60 -18.52
CA SER A 35 14.05 4.71 -19.93
C SER A 35 14.36 3.36 -20.59
N ASN A 36 14.83 2.38 -19.82
CA ASN A 36 15.23 1.06 -20.34
C ASN A 36 14.19 -0.04 -20.05
N VAL A 37 13.11 0.29 -19.35
CA VAL A 37 12.04 -0.67 -18.98
C VAL A 37 10.68 -0.28 -19.56
N GLY A 38 10.48 0.99 -19.88
CA GLY A 38 9.21 1.54 -20.33
C GLY A 38 8.22 1.74 -19.18
N TRP A 39 6.94 1.61 -19.50
CA TRP A 39 5.85 1.79 -18.54
C TRP A 39 5.74 0.60 -17.58
N ILE A 40 5.62 0.89 -16.29
CA ILE A 40 5.34 -0.09 -15.25
C ILE A 40 3.95 0.21 -14.68
N ASN A 41 3.04 -0.74 -14.83
CA ASN A 41 1.69 -0.72 -14.32
C ASN A 41 1.62 -1.29 -12.90
N PHE A 42 1.27 -0.47 -11.92
CA PHE A 42 1.10 -0.88 -10.52
C PHE A 42 -0.33 -1.36 -10.17
N ASN A 43 -1.26 -1.25 -11.12
CA ASN A 43 -2.62 -1.80 -11.01
C ASN A 43 -3.02 -2.56 -12.31
N PRO A 44 -2.31 -3.67 -12.63
CA PRO A 44 -2.68 -4.56 -13.73
C PRO A 44 -3.85 -5.48 -13.35
N THR A 45 -4.57 -5.99 -14.34
CA THR A 45 -5.78 -6.82 -14.15
C THR A 45 -5.55 -8.08 -13.31
N ASP A 46 -4.42 -8.77 -13.51
CA ASP A 46 -4.09 -10.03 -12.83
C ASP A 46 -3.04 -9.85 -11.71
N GLY A 47 -3.02 -8.66 -11.11
CA GLY A 47 -2.09 -8.32 -10.04
C GLY A 47 -2.58 -7.12 -9.25
N GLY A 48 -1.68 -6.16 -9.03
CA GLY A 48 -1.98 -4.95 -8.27
C GLY A 48 -1.09 -4.84 -7.05
N VAL A 49 -0.76 -3.59 -6.72
CA VAL A 49 0.01 -3.25 -5.53
C VAL A 49 -0.91 -2.70 -4.45
N THR A 50 -0.64 -3.08 -3.21
CA THR A 50 -1.31 -2.51 -2.03
C THR A 50 -0.27 -1.86 -1.14
N VAL A 51 -0.49 -0.60 -0.80
CA VAL A 51 0.32 0.16 0.16
C VAL A 51 -0.30 0.03 1.55
N TYR A 52 0.45 -0.52 2.49
CA TYR A 52 0.14 -0.55 3.92
C TYR A 52 0.96 0.51 4.67
N ASN A 53 0.70 0.65 5.97
CA ASN A 53 1.46 1.57 6.82
C ASN A 53 2.92 1.18 6.98
N ASP A 54 3.24 -0.10 6.86
CA ASP A 54 4.55 -0.68 7.17
C ASP A 54 5.25 -1.33 5.96
N HIS A 55 4.50 -1.68 4.91
CA HIS A 55 5.04 -2.33 3.72
C HIS A 55 4.15 -2.19 2.48
N LEU A 56 4.64 -2.64 1.33
CA LEU A 56 3.87 -2.86 0.12
C LEU A 56 3.75 -4.36 -0.16
N GLU A 57 2.59 -4.77 -0.68
CA GLU A 57 2.36 -6.13 -1.18
C GLU A 57 1.96 -6.11 -2.65
N GLY A 58 1.99 -7.30 -3.27
CA GLY A 58 1.42 -7.53 -4.59
C GLY A 58 2.43 -7.43 -5.73
N TYR A 59 1.91 -7.24 -6.94
CA TYR A 59 2.65 -7.33 -8.18
C TYR A 59 2.35 -6.17 -9.13
N ALA A 60 3.41 -5.53 -9.62
CA ALA A 60 3.36 -4.62 -10.76
C ALA A 60 3.77 -5.36 -12.05
N TRP A 61 3.33 -4.86 -13.20
CA TRP A 61 3.61 -5.43 -14.52
C TRP A 61 4.32 -4.41 -15.40
N ALA A 62 5.36 -4.82 -16.11
CA ALA A 62 5.94 -4.03 -17.19
C ALA A 62 6.13 -4.89 -18.43
N GLU A 63 5.63 -4.43 -19.57
CA GLU A 63 5.61 -5.19 -20.83
C GLU A 63 6.98 -5.76 -21.23
N ASN A 64 8.06 -5.02 -20.93
CA ASN A 64 9.40 -5.39 -21.37
C ASN A 64 10.15 -6.33 -20.41
N ILE A 65 9.71 -6.46 -19.16
CA ILE A 65 10.43 -7.22 -18.11
C ILE A 65 9.53 -8.18 -17.32
N GLY A 66 8.22 -8.12 -17.55
CA GLY A 66 7.23 -8.93 -16.87
C GLY A 66 6.89 -8.46 -15.44
N TRP A 67 6.59 -9.44 -14.59
CA TRP A 67 6.13 -9.20 -13.22
C TRP A 67 7.24 -8.73 -12.28
N ILE A 68 6.89 -7.75 -11.44
CA ILE A 68 7.69 -7.24 -10.33
C ILE A 68 6.91 -7.49 -9.05
N ARG A 69 7.48 -8.24 -8.10
CA ARG A 69 6.92 -8.48 -6.77
C ARG A 69 7.44 -7.45 -5.78
N LEU A 70 6.53 -6.82 -5.03
CA LEU A 70 6.85 -5.71 -4.12
C LEU A 70 7.28 -6.16 -2.72
N GLY A 71 7.10 -7.43 -2.39
CA GLY A 71 7.56 -7.98 -1.12
C GLY A 71 7.12 -9.42 -0.90
N THR A 72 7.75 -10.05 0.10
CA THR A 72 7.50 -11.45 0.46
C THR A 72 6.24 -11.63 1.31
N CYS A 73 5.76 -10.57 1.96
CA CYS A 73 4.54 -10.57 2.76
C CYS A 73 3.29 -10.61 1.86
N THR A 74 2.23 -11.20 2.42
CA THR A 74 0.93 -11.36 1.77
C THR A 74 -0.19 -11.34 2.80
N GLY A 75 -1.34 -10.78 2.43
CA GLY A 75 -2.56 -10.83 3.23
C GLY A 75 -2.74 -9.64 4.17
N GLY A 76 -1.85 -8.63 4.08
CA GLY A 76 -2.02 -7.33 4.73
C GLY A 76 -1.86 -7.34 6.25
N SER A 77 -1.34 -8.44 6.83
CA SER A 77 -0.95 -8.44 8.23
C SER A 77 0.29 -7.57 8.42
N PRO A 78 0.49 -6.96 9.60
CA PRO A 78 1.68 -6.15 9.85
C PRO A 78 2.95 -6.91 9.50
N CYS A 79 3.83 -6.25 8.75
CA CYS A 79 5.02 -6.84 8.19
C CYS A 79 6.13 -5.80 8.10
N THR A 80 7.36 -6.25 8.35
CA THR A 80 8.55 -5.45 8.13
C THR A 80 9.63 -6.32 7.51
N HIS A 81 10.12 -5.90 6.34
CA HIS A 81 11.18 -6.59 5.63
C HIS A 81 12.53 -6.17 6.15
N VAL A 82 13.30 -7.12 6.68
CA VAL A 82 14.69 -6.87 7.10
C VAL A 82 15.60 -6.68 5.89
N ASN A 83 15.19 -7.18 4.71
CA ASN A 83 15.89 -7.00 3.43
C ASN A 83 17.33 -7.57 3.43
N THR A 84 17.54 -8.71 4.08
CA THR A 84 18.83 -9.42 4.16
C THR A 84 18.87 -10.77 3.47
N ALA A 85 17.73 -11.25 2.93
CA ALA A 85 17.62 -12.55 2.28
C ALA A 85 16.49 -12.59 1.25
N ALA A 86 16.57 -13.53 0.30
CA ALA A 86 15.53 -13.76 -0.71
C ALA A 86 14.17 -14.22 -0.13
N THR A 87 14.13 -14.63 1.13
CA THR A 87 12.90 -15.01 1.85
C THR A 87 12.31 -13.87 2.69
N ASN A 88 12.99 -12.72 2.77
CA ASN A 88 12.57 -11.57 3.58
C ASN A 88 12.92 -10.23 2.92
N TYR A 89 12.73 -10.16 1.60
CA TYR A 89 12.80 -8.90 0.87
C TYR A 89 11.41 -8.28 0.75
N GLY A 90 11.40 -6.98 0.54
CA GLY A 90 10.23 -6.23 0.14
C GLY A 90 10.39 -4.74 0.38
N VAL A 91 9.45 -3.98 -0.14
CA VAL A 91 9.38 -2.53 0.01
C VAL A 91 8.67 -2.21 1.32
N ASN A 92 9.39 -1.57 2.24
CA ASN A 92 8.84 -1.07 3.50
C ASN A 92 8.29 0.35 3.31
N ASN A 93 7.25 0.67 4.07
CA ASN A 93 6.76 2.03 4.29
C ASN A 93 6.98 2.38 5.77
N ASP A 94 7.50 3.56 6.07
CA ASP A 94 7.73 3.98 7.48
C ASP A 94 6.50 4.60 8.15
N GLY A 95 5.33 4.49 7.53
CA GLY A 95 4.07 5.09 7.97
C GLY A 95 3.93 6.58 7.62
N SER A 96 5.02 7.20 7.20
CA SER A 96 5.08 8.60 6.72
C SER A 96 5.24 8.68 5.20
N GLY A 97 5.29 7.52 4.52
CA GLY A 97 5.40 7.43 3.07
C GLY A 97 6.84 7.41 2.57
N ASN A 98 7.85 7.31 3.44
CA ASN A 98 9.23 7.14 2.97
C ASN A 98 9.48 5.66 2.69
N LEU A 99 9.59 5.29 1.41
CA LEU A 99 9.77 3.89 1.04
C LEU A 99 11.23 3.47 1.11
N SER A 100 11.46 2.18 1.39
CA SER A 100 12.81 1.58 1.44
C SER A 100 12.76 0.09 1.12
N GLY A 101 13.92 -0.55 1.00
CA GLY A 101 13.99 -1.98 0.69
C GLY A 101 13.93 -2.26 -0.81
N TYR A 102 13.54 -3.48 -1.15
CA TYR A 102 13.70 -4.00 -2.51
C TYR A 102 12.45 -4.68 -3.04
N ALA A 103 12.12 -4.38 -4.31
CA ALA A 103 11.25 -5.24 -5.12
C ALA A 103 12.11 -6.15 -6.01
N TRP A 104 11.50 -7.19 -6.57
CA TRP A 104 12.21 -8.15 -7.43
C TRP A 104 11.36 -8.55 -8.63
N GLY A 105 11.98 -8.65 -9.80
CA GLY A 105 11.38 -9.28 -10.97
C GLY A 105 12.40 -10.12 -11.74
N THR A 106 11.96 -11.20 -12.37
CA THR A 106 12.86 -12.20 -12.98
C THR A 106 13.76 -11.60 -14.07
N ASN A 107 13.24 -10.66 -14.88
CA ASN A 107 14.00 -10.06 -15.98
C ASN A 107 14.62 -8.69 -15.65
N VAL A 108 14.36 -8.15 -14.45
CA VAL A 108 14.87 -6.85 -14.01
C VAL A 108 15.83 -6.97 -12.82
N GLY A 109 15.77 -8.07 -12.08
CA GLY A 109 16.53 -8.25 -10.84
C GLY A 109 15.96 -7.42 -9.70
N TRP A 110 16.85 -6.97 -8.81
CA TRP A 110 16.49 -6.15 -7.65
C TRP A 110 16.22 -4.71 -8.05
N ILE A 111 15.18 -4.13 -7.45
CA ILE A 111 14.81 -2.73 -7.58
C ILE A 111 14.87 -2.11 -6.19
N ASN A 112 15.81 -1.21 -5.96
CA ASN A 112 16.01 -0.50 -4.70
C ASN A 112 15.14 0.76 -4.63
N PHE A 113 14.27 0.86 -3.62
CA PHE A 113 13.34 1.98 -3.41
C PHE A 113 13.95 3.14 -2.59
N ASN A 114 15.15 2.96 -2.02
CA ASN A 114 15.93 4.00 -1.35
C ASN A 114 17.42 3.89 -1.73
N PRO A 115 17.76 4.11 -3.01
CA PRO A 115 19.14 4.07 -3.46
C PRO A 115 19.93 5.29 -2.98
N THR A 116 21.25 5.27 -3.13
CA THR A 116 22.06 6.44 -2.78
C THR A 116 21.60 7.65 -3.60
N HIS A 117 21.32 8.77 -2.92
CA HIS A 117 20.86 10.04 -3.50
C HIS A 117 19.43 10.08 -4.07
N SER A 118 18.61 9.05 -3.86
CA SER A 118 17.18 9.14 -4.18
C SER A 118 16.34 8.30 -3.23
N GLN A 119 15.02 8.48 -3.27
CA GLN A 119 14.08 7.67 -2.52
C GLN A 119 12.72 7.79 -3.17
N VAL A 120 12.00 6.67 -3.26
CA VAL A 120 10.57 6.71 -3.60
C VAL A 120 9.79 7.12 -2.37
N LYS A 121 8.94 8.14 -2.51
CA LYS A 121 8.10 8.65 -1.43
C LYS A 121 6.65 8.67 -1.84
N ILE A 122 5.77 8.55 -0.86
CA ILE A 122 4.33 8.75 -0.99
C ILE A 122 3.97 9.96 -0.14
N ASP A 123 3.35 10.97 -0.73
CA ASP A 123 2.75 12.06 0.04
C ASP A 123 1.61 11.47 0.91
N PRO A 124 1.72 11.50 2.25
CA PRO A 124 0.73 10.87 3.13
C PRO A 124 -0.64 11.55 3.08
N ALA A 125 -0.73 12.80 2.62
CA ALA A 125 -1.99 13.53 2.51
C ALA A 125 -2.72 13.23 1.20
N THR A 126 -1.98 13.11 0.09
CA THR A 126 -2.57 12.93 -1.25
C THR A 126 -2.50 11.50 -1.75
N GLY A 127 -1.56 10.69 -1.25
CA GLY A 127 -1.23 9.36 -1.76
C GLY A 127 -0.41 9.38 -3.05
N ALA A 128 0.07 10.54 -3.50
CA ALA A 128 0.84 10.67 -4.72
C ALA A 128 2.27 10.15 -4.47
N PHE A 129 2.76 9.29 -5.37
CA PHE A 129 4.14 8.85 -5.34
C PHE A 129 5.03 9.87 -6.05
N ASP A 130 6.29 9.94 -5.62
CA ASP A 130 7.34 10.70 -6.27
C ASP A 130 8.72 10.05 -6.05
N GLY A 131 9.74 10.55 -6.75
CA GLY A 131 11.13 10.12 -6.61
C GLY A 131 11.49 8.92 -7.49
N TYR A 132 12.69 8.39 -7.26
CA TYR A 132 13.29 7.38 -8.12
C TYR A 132 13.71 6.13 -7.35
N ALA A 133 13.40 4.98 -7.94
CA ALA A 133 14.02 3.70 -7.59
C ALA A 133 15.16 3.40 -8.57
N TRP A 134 16.13 2.59 -8.13
CA TRP A 134 17.23 2.11 -8.96
C TRP A 134 17.15 0.61 -9.16
N ALA A 135 17.27 0.16 -10.41
CA ALA A 135 17.36 -1.24 -10.75
C ALA A 135 18.63 -1.49 -11.58
N GLU A 136 19.46 -2.43 -11.17
CA GLU A 136 20.80 -2.61 -11.78
C GLU A 136 20.72 -2.92 -13.29
N ASN A 137 19.68 -3.62 -13.73
CA ASN A 137 19.55 -4.06 -15.12
C ASN A 137 18.80 -3.07 -16.02
N VAL A 138 18.05 -2.11 -15.47
CA VAL A 138 17.23 -1.16 -16.25
C VAL A 138 17.41 0.31 -15.86
N GLY A 139 18.24 0.59 -14.86
CA GLY A 139 18.54 1.93 -14.38
C GLY A 139 17.42 2.55 -13.55
N TRP A 140 17.23 3.86 -13.72
CA TRP A 140 16.30 4.66 -12.94
C TRP A 140 14.85 4.43 -13.34
N ILE A 141 13.99 4.24 -12.34
CA ILE A 141 12.53 4.17 -12.45
C ILE A 141 11.94 5.36 -11.70
N HIS A 142 11.20 6.21 -12.41
CA HIS A 142 10.61 7.45 -11.91
C HIS A 142 9.10 7.26 -11.67
N PHE A 143 8.62 7.74 -10.52
CA PHE A 143 7.25 7.47 -10.05
C PHE A 143 6.25 8.59 -10.35
N SER A 144 6.70 9.75 -10.82
CA SER A 144 5.85 10.86 -11.21
C SER A 144 6.47 11.61 -12.38
N HIS A 145 5.72 12.43 -13.11
CA HIS A 145 6.30 13.49 -13.94
C HIS A 145 5.26 14.59 -14.12
N SER A 146 5.59 15.80 -13.68
CA SER A 146 4.79 17.00 -13.95
C SER A 146 5.33 17.72 -15.20
N GLY A 147 4.60 17.68 -16.31
CA GLY A 147 5.05 18.27 -17.56
C GLY A 147 4.23 17.85 -18.77
N THR A 148 4.83 17.95 -19.96
CA THR A 148 4.22 17.40 -21.17
C THR A 148 4.28 15.88 -21.10
N ASN A 149 3.17 15.19 -21.36
CA ASN A 149 3.01 13.75 -21.13
C ASN A 149 3.14 13.37 -19.64
N ALA A 150 2.51 14.16 -18.77
CA ALA A 150 2.45 13.88 -17.34
C ALA A 150 1.92 12.48 -17.04
N TYR A 151 2.53 11.85 -16.03
CA TYR A 151 2.10 10.56 -15.51
C TYR A 151 2.36 10.53 -14.00
N GLY A 152 1.77 9.56 -13.32
CA GLY A 152 2.04 9.35 -11.91
C GLY A 152 1.37 8.10 -11.37
N LEU A 153 1.78 7.79 -10.16
CA LEU A 153 1.25 6.72 -9.34
C LEU A 153 0.54 7.32 -8.13
N LEU A 154 -0.69 6.88 -7.87
CA LEU A 154 -1.53 7.35 -6.75
C LEU A 154 -2.05 6.14 -5.98
N THR A 155 -1.95 6.17 -4.66
CA THR A 155 -2.61 5.20 -3.76
C THR A 155 -3.74 5.86 -2.99
N THR A 156 -4.73 5.07 -2.55
CA THR A 156 -5.70 5.50 -1.55
C THR A 156 -5.15 5.41 -0.11
N TRP A 157 -3.96 4.83 0.09
CA TRP A 157 -3.29 4.86 1.40
C TRP A 157 -3.02 6.30 1.82
N ARG A 158 -3.20 6.56 3.11
CA ARG A 158 -2.91 7.85 3.76
C ARG A 158 -2.04 7.58 4.95
N GLY A 159 -1.07 8.46 5.17
CA GLY A 159 -0.17 8.35 6.31
C GLY A 159 -0.95 8.32 7.60
N SER A 160 -0.42 7.55 8.55
CA SER A 160 -0.92 7.62 9.92
C SER A 160 -0.54 9.00 10.45
N SER A 161 -1.44 9.98 10.33
CA SER A 161 -1.28 11.28 10.96
C SER A 161 -0.89 11.02 12.41
N GLY A 162 0.29 11.48 12.82
CA GLY A 162 0.78 11.24 14.18
C GLY A 162 -0.27 11.69 15.19
N GLY A 163 -0.97 10.72 15.79
CA GLY A 163 -2.07 10.99 16.73
C GLY A 163 -3.43 10.39 16.38
N ALA A 164 -3.50 9.07 16.20
CA ALA A 164 -4.37 8.18 16.98
C ALA A 164 -4.29 6.80 16.33
N ALA A 165 -3.68 5.84 17.02
CA ALA A 165 -3.94 4.45 16.73
C ALA A 165 -5.46 4.26 16.63
N HIS A 166 -5.92 3.68 15.54
CA HIS A 166 -7.21 3.00 15.50
C HIS A 166 -7.14 1.88 16.54
N LEU A 167 -7.37 2.24 17.81
CA LEU A 167 -7.55 1.27 18.88
C LEU A 167 -8.86 0.55 18.55
N PRO A 168 -8.84 -0.78 18.34
CA PRO A 168 -10.07 -1.53 18.14
C PRO A 168 -11.00 -1.26 19.33
N ALA A 169 -12.22 -0.79 19.03
CA ALA A 169 -13.24 -0.48 20.01
C ALA A 169 -13.80 -1.79 20.59
N PRO A 170 -13.21 -2.30 21.69
CA PRO A 170 -14.02 -2.48 22.90
C PRO A 170 -13.34 -2.05 24.21
N HIS A 171 -12.08 -1.61 24.22
CA HIS A 171 -11.34 -1.43 25.50
C HIS A 171 -11.36 -0.01 26.09
N LEU A 172 -11.86 1.01 25.35
CA LEU A 172 -11.86 2.40 25.81
C LEU A 172 -12.88 2.71 26.92
N GLN A 173 -13.89 1.86 27.15
CA GLN A 173 -14.77 2.03 28.31
C GLN A 173 -14.09 1.62 29.62
N GLU A 174 -13.21 0.62 29.58
CA GLU A 174 -12.51 0.12 30.77
C GLU A 174 -11.36 1.04 31.18
N PHE A 175 -10.62 1.60 30.19
CA PHE A 175 -9.55 2.56 30.47
C PHE A 175 -10.10 3.90 31.00
N TYR A 176 -11.26 4.37 30.50
CA TYR A 176 -11.90 5.60 30.98
C TYR A 176 -12.55 5.43 32.37
N ARG A 177 -13.08 4.24 32.70
CA ARG A 177 -13.55 3.92 34.07
C ARG A 177 -12.42 3.79 35.09
N ARG A 178 -11.27 3.23 34.70
CA ARG A 178 -10.15 2.96 35.62
C ARG A 178 -9.21 4.15 35.83
N SER A 179 -9.15 5.08 34.88
CA SER A 179 -8.22 6.22 34.93
C SER A 179 -8.68 7.38 35.81
N GLY A 180 -9.90 7.36 36.37
CA GLY A 180 -10.32 8.34 37.38
C GLY A 180 -10.43 9.80 36.90
N PHE A 181 -10.24 10.09 35.62
CA PHE A 181 -10.35 11.44 35.04
C PHE A 181 -11.80 11.83 34.66
N GLY A 182 -12.78 11.42 35.47
CA GLY A 182 -14.16 11.90 35.39
C GLY A 182 -14.32 13.24 36.12
N GLY A 183 -13.97 14.35 35.47
CA GLY A 183 -13.95 15.67 36.10
C GLY A 183 -14.63 16.79 35.28
N ARG A 184 -15.90 17.04 35.58
CA ARG A 184 -16.67 18.30 35.45
C ARG A 184 -16.60 19.07 34.12
N GLN A 185 -17.68 18.96 33.34
CA GLN A 185 -18.08 19.93 32.31
C GLN A 185 -18.35 21.29 32.99
N HIS A 186 -17.44 22.25 32.84
CA HIS A 186 -17.73 23.65 33.14
C HIS A 186 -18.44 24.27 31.94
N HIS A 187 -19.75 24.45 32.07
CA HIS A 187 -20.55 25.31 31.19
C HIS A 187 -19.98 26.73 31.17
N TYR A 188 -19.33 27.13 30.08
CA TYR A 188 -19.09 28.54 29.79
C TYR A 188 -20.33 29.15 29.12
N ARG A 189 -21.15 29.84 29.91
CA ARG A 189 -22.25 30.68 29.41
C ARG A 189 -21.66 31.97 28.83
N LEU A 190 -21.67 32.12 27.50
CA LEU A 190 -21.31 33.37 26.83
C LEU A 190 -22.23 34.50 27.31
N ARG A 191 -21.68 35.47 28.07
CA ARG A 191 -22.36 36.75 28.32
C ARG A 191 -22.17 37.64 27.10
N ARG A 192 -23.27 37.98 26.42
CA ARG A 192 -23.31 39.03 25.39
C ARG A 192 -22.96 40.38 26.06
N SER A 193 -21.99 41.11 25.49
CA SER A 193 -21.71 42.50 25.86
C SER A 193 -22.51 43.46 24.95
N PRO A 194 -23.08 44.57 25.45
CA PRO A 194 -23.91 45.47 24.65
C PRO A 194 -23.10 46.39 23.74
N ARG A 195 -23.65 46.67 22.56
CA ARG A 195 -23.23 47.72 21.63
C ARG A 195 -23.39 49.10 22.27
N HIS A 196 -22.44 49.99 22.08
CA HIS A 196 -22.71 51.43 21.99
C HIS A 196 -21.76 52.10 21.00
N HIS A 197 -22.32 52.54 19.87
CA HIS A 197 -21.94 53.78 19.16
C HIS A 197 -22.68 54.94 19.87
N PRO A 198 -22.16 56.18 19.87
CA PRO A 198 -22.00 57.01 18.66
C PRO A 198 -20.54 57.19 18.24
#